data_AF-B9TCJ2-F1
#
_entry.id   AF-B9TCJ2-F1
#
_cell.length_a   1.000
_cell.length_b   1.000
_cell.length_c   1.000
_cell.angle_alpha   90.00
_cell.angle_beta   90.00
_cell.angle_gamma   90.00
#
_symmetry.space_group_name_H-M   'P 1'
#
loop_
_entity.id
_entity.type
_entity.pdbx_description
1 polymer ?
#
loop_
_entity_poly.entity_id
_entity_poly.type
_entity_poly.pdbx_seq_one_letter_code
_entity_poly.pdbx_strand_id
1 'polypeptide(L)'
;MPWLSPKVGVDTGDFETMLAIFQLNAGLPAPARAFAMPAIAQSDMKAGLAIGFSHHQKLVVIDQKRAFVGGIDVAYGRRDNGRFSLKHDGRTGNELYNSCVPPVYTLKHIDQTHYLTRAELVAACFDGKLGAVSQFITSAPLDVIAKPMDVLQSVSDFKKDTRKRVADWWTNLDLMPEFVKKAADIPVDAAQAGSQWAYQNLNQNAKEMLDRLRTSGSANAADLSAALLAWLNNASTEQLPQRLRTGTAELIEAFTISTLGYLSALADAHASRYANLKKMRKIVPPSGKMLATNQPRMPWHDVHSSIEGPAVTDLCRNFILRWNGIAHRYETSQTNLASHPSLMKLFKVLGLQNKPRLQVPRLAPPPAYAQQAKKGSCWVQVLRSAPLTMQRDEERANAVAPKPAAATMAQNNCLKAMLTAIQGAQKFIYIEGQFFQSEYGDDSTADSALSGPMAALLDITASPQYEKYARQLGIYGLPPSEIPEAIRWSQVDDVLADVKGRGGDFMNDLYSVLKNIASVKSSQLMGRAQHAVLNPIGDALARRIESAIEDNLQFHVYMVIPVHPEGTLNTLNIMTQLHLTMQSLMFGEDSLVNRIRRAMLASQLRKEKKSLSRDAARKIVAGYGADRL
;
A
#
# COMPACT_ATOMS: atom_id res chain seq x y z
N MET A 1 9.33 -0.80 12.73
CA MET A 1 9.22 -1.87 11.73
C MET A 1 8.35 -1.35 10.59
N PRO A 2 8.93 -0.64 9.60
CA PRO A 2 8.18 -0.19 8.43
C PRO A 2 7.64 -1.39 7.65
N TRP A 3 6.69 -1.20 6.76
CA TRP A 3 6.08 -2.33 6.04
C TRP A 3 6.82 -2.55 4.73
N LEU A 4 7.34 -3.77 4.48
CA LEU A 4 7.96 -4.05 3.20
C LEU A 4 6.88 -4.35 2.19
N SER A 5 6.62 -3.41 1.29
CA SER A 5 5.55 -3.61 0.35
C SER A 5 5.87 -3.00 -1.00
N PRO A 6 5.83 -3.80 -2.07
CA PRO A 6 5.86 -3.29 -3.42
C PRO A 6 4.48 -2.70 -3.80
N LYS A 7 3.79 -2.01 -2.87
CA LYS A 7 2.35 -1.69 -2.95
C LYS A 7 1.99 -1.17 -4.32
N VAL A 8 0.94 -1.79 -4.85
CA VAL A 8 0.11 -1.22 -5.91
C VAL A 8 -0.79 -0.19 -5.22
N GLY A 9 -0.40 1.09 -5.15
CA GLY A 9 -1.29 2.19 -4.73
C GLY A 9 -0.65 3.34 -3.95
N VAL A 10 -0.11 3.06 -2.75
CA VAL A 10 0.40 4.11 -1.84
C VAL A 10 1.83 3.80 -1.44
N ASP A 11 2.77 4.66 -1.83
CA ASP A 11 4.16 4.60 -1.38
C ASP A 11 4.31 5.38 -0.07
N THR A 12 4.67 4.67 1.00
CA THR A 12 4.87 5.23 2.34
C THR A 12 6.34 5.59 2.64
N GLY A 13 7.24 5.44 1.66
CA GLY A 13 8.66 5.75 1.84
C GLY A 13 9.37 4.79 2.80
N ASP A 14 8.90 3.54 2.89
CA ASP A 14 9.38 2.55 3.86
C ASP A 14 10.87 2.25 3.68
N PHE A 15 11.30 2.12 2.42
CA PHE A 15 12.68 1.82 2.08
C PHE A 15 13.62 3.00 2.36
N GLU A 16 13.20 4.22 2.01
CA GLU A 16 13.91 5.47 2.27
C GLU A 16 14.04 5.73 3.79
N THR A 17 12.96 5.47 4.54
CA THR A 17 12.96 5.56 6.01
C THR A 17 13.97 4.60 6.62
N MET A 18 14.06 3.37 6.09
CA MET A 18 15.06 2.39 6.52
C MET A 18 16.50 2.87 6.29
N LEU A 19 16.79 3.43 5.11
CA LEU A 19 18.11 4.00 4.81
C LEU A 19 18.45 5.13 5.79
N ALA A 20 17.49 6.02 6.09
CA ALA A 20 17.67 7.09 7.05
C ALA A 20 17.96 6.58 8.47
N ILE A 21 17.34 5.49 8.92
CA ILE A 21 17.58 4.93 10.26
C ILE A 21 19.02 4.43 10.41
N PHE A 22 19.58 3.78 9.40
CA PHE A 22 20.99 3.34 9.45
C PHE A 22 21.98 4.50 9.47
N GLN A 23 21.64 5.64 8.87
CA GLN A 23 22.44 6.87 8.99
C GLN A 23 22.47 7.42 10.41
N LEU A 24 21.38 7.27 11.17
CA LEU A 24 21.32 7.78 12.53
C LEU A 24 22.30 7.07 13.46
N ASN A 25 22.61 5.80 13.20
CA ASN A 25 23.50 4.99 14.05
C ASN A 25 24.98 5.36 13.93
N ALA A 26 25.40 5.86 12.77
CA ALA A 26 26.80 6.16 12.52
C ALA A 26 27.33 7.27 13.44
N GLY A 27 28.41 6.97 14.17
CA GLY A 27 29.00 7.88 15.16
C GLY A 27 28.26 8.00 16.49
N LEU A 28 27.23 7.19 16.76
CA LEU A 28 26.61 7.13 18.08
C LEU A 28 27.33 6.14 19.01
N PRO A 29 27.67 6.53 20.26
CA PRO A 29 28.23 5.60 21.23
C PRO A 29 27.18 4.56 21.63
N ALA A 30 27.63 3.34 21.93
CA ALA A 30 26.75 2.36 22.57
C ALA A 30 26.17 2.94 23.89
N PRO A 31 24.89 2.70 24.22
CA PRO A 31 23.93 1.82 23.55
C PRO A 31 22.95 2.54 22.60
N ALA A 32 23.14 3.82 22.29
CA ALA A 32 22.18 4.62 21.52
C ALA A 32 22.14 4.21 20.04
N ARG A 33 21.36 3.18 19.71
CA ARG A 33 21.15 2.68 18.35
C ARG A 33 19.67 2.55 18.03
N ALA A 34 19.30 2.92 16.81
CA ALA A 34 18.00 2.66 16.23
C ALA A 34 18.10 1.41 15.33
N PHE A 35 17.25 0.42 15.59
CA PHE A 35 17.11 -0.73 14.70
C PHE A 35 15.79 -0.62 13.97
N ALA A 36 15.82 -0.98 12.69
CA ALA A 36 14.62 -1.12 11.92
C ALA A 36 14.68 -2.40 11.10
N MET A 37 13.52 -3.02 10.94
CA MET A 37 13.34 -4.16 10.07
C MET A 37 11.99 -3.99 9.40
N PRO A 38 11.94 -4.12 8.08
CA PRO A 38 10.67 -4.18 7.40
C PRO A 38 9.86 -5.38 7.89
N ALA A 39 8.61 -5.16 8.26
CA ALA A 39 7.67 -6.25 8.44
C ALA A 39 7.38 -6.85 7.07
N ILE A 40 7.62 -8.16 6.93
CA ILE A 40 7.32 -8.91 5.70
C ILE A 40 5.88 -9.43 5.79
N ALA A 41 5.26 -9.74 4.65
CA ALA A 41 3.96 -10.39 4.61
C ALA A 41 3.87 -11.64 5.48
N GLN A 42 2.94 -11.58 6.45
CA GLN A 42 2.62 -12.62 7.42
C GLN A 42 1.11 -12.94 7.39
N SER A 43 0.54 -13.04 6.20
CA SER A 43 -0.88 -13.39 6.01
C SER A 43 -1.07 -14.89 5.79
N ASP A 44 -2.18 -15.43 6.29
CA ASP A 44 -2.58 -16.82 6.03
C ASP A 44 -3.27 -17.00 4.67
N MET A 45 -3.62 -15.89 3.99
CA MET A 45 -4.22 -15.94 2.66
C MET A 45 -3.13 -16.21 1.61
N LYS A 46 -3.20 -17.37 0.97
CA LYS A 46 -2.28 -17.77 -0.10
C LYS A 46 -2.65 -17.07 -1.43
N ALA A 47 -1.67 -16.94 -2.32
CA ALA A 47 -1.72 -16.24 -3.63
C ALA A 47 -1.64 -14.70 -3.53
N GLY A 48 -1.71 -14.00 -4.68
CA GLY A 48 -1.24 -12.62 -4.97
C GLY A 48 -1.80 -11.47 -4.11
N LEU A 49 -2.45 -11.76 -2.99
CA LEU A 49 -2.74 -10.81 -1.91
C LEU A 49 -1.52 -10.53 -1.02
N ALA A 50 -0.44 -11.34 -1.05
CA ALA A 50 0.80 -11.07 -0.31
C ALA A 50 1.41 -9.67 -0.60
N ILE A 51 1.04 -9.05 -1.73
CA ILE A 51 1.43 -7.69 -2.15
C ILE A 51 0.40 -6.59 -1.80
N GLY A 52 -0.78 -6.96 -1.27
CA GLY A 52 -1.94 -6.07 -1.09
C GLY A 52 -2.46 -5.96 0.34
N PHE A 53 -1.73 -6.43 1.35
CA PHE A 53 -2.12 -6.25 2.76
C PHE A 53 -1.68 -4.88 3.29
N SER A 54 -2.51 -4.32 4.18
CA SER A 54 -2.12 -3.22 5.04
C SER A 54 -1.93 -3.71 6.46
N HIS A 55 -0.84 -3.30 7.10
CA HIS A 55 -0.57 -3.57 8.49
C HIS A 55 -0.72 -2.27 9.30
N HIS A 56 -1.90 -2.05 9.89
CA HIS A 56 -2.17 -0.87 10.73
C HIS A 56 -1.89 -1.15 12.21
N GLN A 57 -0.60 -1.25 12.58
CA GLN A 57 -0.20 -1.20 13.99
C GLN A 57 0.73 -0.02 14.22
N LYS A 58 0.29 0.88 15.10
CA LYS A 58 1.02 2.04 15.56
C LYS A 58 1.20 1.88 17.08
N LEU A 59 2.38 1.42 17.46
CA LEU A 59 2.75 1.09 18.83
C LEU A 59 4.12 1.68 19.14
N VAL A 60 4.22 2.46 20.20
CA VAL A 60 5.48 2.92 20.76
C VAL A 60 5.52 2.52 22.23
N VAL A 61 6.63 1.92 22.67
CA VAL A 61 6.84 1.58 24.07
C VAL A 61 8.13 2.24 24.54
N ILE A 62 8.05 3.00 25.63
CA ILE A 62 9.14 3.78 26.20
C ILE A 62 9.51 3.14 27.54
N ASP A 63 10.79 2.77 27.66
CA ASP A 63 11.42 2.20 28.86
C ASP A 63 10.69 0.99 29.46
N GLN A 64 9.82 0.32 28.68
CA GLN A 64 8.93 -0.75 29.14
C GLN A 64 7.98 -0.32 30.29
N LYS A 65 7.76 0.99 30.46
CA LYS A 65 6.93 1.56 31.55
C LYS A 65 5.71 2.33 31.05
N ARG A 66 5.80 2.90 29.85
CA ARG A 66 4.70 3.63 29.21
C ARG A 66 4.59 3.20 27.76
N ALA A 67 3.38 2.93 27.30
CA ALA A 67 3.10 2.58 25.92
C ALA A 67 2.08 3.54 25.31
N PHE A 68 2.14 3.65 24.00
CA PHE A 68 1.30 4.48 23.16
C PHE A 68 0.72 3.58 22.06
N VAL A 69 -0.60 3.43 22.01
CA VAL A 69 -1.33 2.56 21.05
C VAL A 69 -2.46 3.31 20.36
N GLY A 70 -2.55 3.22 19.03
CA GLY A 70 -3.55 3.90 18.19
C GLY A 70 -2.92 4.84 17.16
N GLY A 71 -3.65 5.82 16.64
CA GLY A 71 -3.17 6.79 15.65
C GLY A 71 -1.92 7.58 16.01
N ILE A 72 -0.73 7.15 15.57
CA ILE A 72 0.50 7.96 15.58
C ILE A 72 1.03 8.06 14.15
N ASP A 73 0.77 9.18 13.49
CA ASP A 73 1.36 9.47 12.20
C ASP A 73 2.32 10.66 12.36
N VAL A 74 3.57 10.33 12.68
CA VAL A 74 4.63 11.33 12.77
C VAL A 74 5.12 11.62 11.36
N ALA A 75 4.76 12.77 10.81
CA ALA A 75 5.31 13.27 9.56
C ALA A 75 6.00 14.62 9.77
N TYR A 76 7.13 14.82 9.09
CA TYR A 76 7.85 16.10 9.13
C TYR A 76 6.92 17.23 8.65
N GLY A 77 6.79 18.29 9.45
CA GLY A 77 5.89 19.42 9.16
C GLY A 77 4.41 19.18 9.48
N ARG A 78 4.02 17.98 9.91
CA ARG A 78 2.65 17.63 10.31
C ARG A 78 2.58 17.49 11.84
N ARG A 79 1.94 18.45 12.50
CA ARG A 79 1.72 18.47 13.95
C ARG A 79 0.23 18.61 14.19
N ASP A 80 -0.51 17.56 13.85
CA ASP A 80 -1.96 17.52 13.91
C ASP A 80 -2.42 17.59 15.37
N ASN A 81 -2.63 18.83 15.84
CA ASN A 81 -3.35 19.14 17.07
C ASN A 81 -4.67 19.82 16.70
N GLY A 82 -5.52 20.12 17.68
CA GLY A 82 -6.80 20.82 17.45
C GLY A 82 -6.69 22.23 16.86
N ARG A 83 -5.46 22.73 16.58
CA ARG A 83 -5.17 24.02 15.95
C ARG A 83 -4.36 23.86 14.66
N PHE A 84 -4.22 22.65 14.13
CA PHE A 84 -3.43 22.40 12.92
C PHE A 84 -4.05 23.11 11.71
N SER A 85 -3.24 23.91 11.02
CA SER A 85 -3.68 24.67 9.85
C SER A 85 -3.81 23.75 8.64
N LEU A 86 -4.99 23.76 8.01
CA LEU A 86 -5.22 23.06 6.75
C LEU A 86 -4.70 23.83 5.52
N LYS A 87 -4.20 25.06 5.71
CA LYS A 87 -3.60 25.85 4.65
C LYS A 87 -2.38 25.13 4.07
N HIS A 88 -2.17 25.32 2.78
CA HIS A 88 -1.05 24.75 2.03
C HIS A 88 0.30 25.42 2.36
N ASP A 89 0.27 26.60 2.99
CA ASP A 89 1.47 27.40 3.30
C ASP A 89 2.46 26.62 4.19
N GLY A 90 3.76 26.81 3.94
CA GLY A 90 4.83 26.19 4.73
C GLY A 90 5.18 24.74 4.35
N ARG A 91 4.58 24.17 3.31
CA ARG A 91 5.03 22.89 2.73
C ARG A 91 6.46 23.02 2.19
N THR A 92 7.38 22.15 2.65
CA THR A 92 8.75 22.06 2.13
C THR A 92 9.11 20.61 1.81
N GLY A 93 9.58 20.35 0.58
CA GLY A 93 10.00 19.00 0.17
C GLY A 93 8.84 18.13 -0.36
N ASN A 94 9.00 16.81 -0.30
CA ASN A 94 7.98 15.86 -0.75
C ASN A 94 7.14 15.42 0.44
N GLU A 95 5.96 16.04 0.61
CA GLU A 95 4.98 15.50 1.56
C GLU A 95 4.36 14.22 0.96
N LEU A 96 4.99 13.07 1.26
CA LEU A 96 4.57 11.75 0.78
C LEU A 96 3.28 11.24 1.46
N TYR A 97 2.88 11.85 2.57
CA TYR A 97 1.92 11.27 3.53
C TYR A 97 0.47 11.76 3.36
N ASN A 98 0.04 12.23 2.18
CA ASN A 98 -1.36 12.61 1.98
C ASN A 98 -1.94 11.98 0.71
N SER A 99 -2.21 10.68 0.79
CA SER A 99 -2.61 9.88 -0.37
C SER A 99 -4.03 10.21 -0.88
N CYS A 100 -4.87 10.88 -0.08
CA CYS A 100 -6.16 11.41 -0.50
C CYS A 100 -6.09 12.66 -1.37
N VAL A 101 -5.00 13.42 -1.29
CA VAL A 101 -4.85 14.61 -2.13
C VAL A 101 -4.06 14.19 -3.37
N PRO A 102 -4.71 14.02 -4.53
CA PRO A 102 -4.02 13.55 -5.72
C PRO A 102 -2.92 14.55 -6.08
N PRO A 103 -1.68 14.10 -6.30
CA PRO A 103 -0.67 14.95 -6.89
C PRO A 103 -1.07 15.23 -8.34
N VAL A 104 -1.50 16.47 -8.61
CA VAL A 104 -2.01 16.89 -9.92
C VAL A 104 -0.94 17.57 -10.78
N TYR A 105 0.19 17.96 -10.19
CA TYR A 105 1.28 18.62 -10.91
C TYR A 105 2.33 17.59 -11.35
N THR A 106 2.41 17.31 -12.64
CA THR A 106 3.47 16.44 -13.21
C THR A 106 4.76 17.24 -13.34
N LEU A 107 5.85 16.75 -12.74
CA LEU A 107 7.18 17.32 -12.95
C LEU A 107 7.61 17.10 -14.39
N LYS A 108 8.08 18.16 -15.06
CA LYS A 108 8.70 18.06 -16.37
C LYS A 108 9.96 17.21 -16.30
N HIS A 109 10.37 16.63 -17.43
CA HIS A 109 11.58 15.80 -17.48
C HIS A 109 12.84 16.56 -17.05
N ILE A 110 12.90 17.86 -17.34
CA ILE A 110 14.01 18.74 -16.93
C ILE A 110 14.01 18.93 -15.40
N ASP A 111 12.86 19.20 -14.80
CA ASP A 111 12.76 19.44 -13.35
C ASP A 111 13.09 18.16 -12.57
N GLN A 112 12.76 17.02 -13.17
CA GLN A 112 13.04 15.68 -12.70
C GLN A 112 14.53 15.32 -12.62
N THR A 113 15.44 16.07 -13.28
CA THR A 113 16.90 15.86 -13.17
C THR A 113 17.47 16.45 -11.87
N HIS A 114 16.71 17.29 -11.17
CA HIS A 114 17.10 17.87 -9.88
C HIS A 114 16.79 16.98 -8.66
N TYR A 115 16.28 15.78 -8.89
CA TYR A 115 15.83 14.83 -7.87
C TYR A 115 16.56 13.50 -8.01
N LEU A 116 16.69 12.79 -6.89
CA LEU A 116 17.38 11.50 -6.79
C LEU A 116 16.44 10.32 -6.96
N THR A 117 16.90 9.28 -7.66
CA THR A 117 16.24 7.96 -7.67
C THR A 117 16.57 7.17 -6.39
N ARG A 118 15.78 6.13 -6.11
CA ARG A 118 16.02 5.16 -5.01
C ARG A 118 17.37 4.51 -5.20
N ALA A 119 17.76 4.25 -6.44
CA ALA A 119 19.04 3.65 -6.75
C ALA A 119 20.23 4.58 -6.43
N GLU A 120 20.13 5.87 -6.76
CA GLU A 120 21.12 6.88 -6.34
C GLU A 120 21.17 7.03 -4.82
N LEU A 121 20.02 6.92 -4.15
CA LEU A 121 19.95 6.96 -2.69
C LEU A 121 20.63 5.75 -2.06
N VAL A 122 20.43 4.54 -2.62
CA VAL A 122 21.11 3.31 -2.19
C VAL A 122 22.61 3.44 -2.42
N ALA A 123 23.01 3.91 -3.60
CA ALA A 123 24.41 4.16 -3.94
C ALA A 123 25.08 5.13 -2.94
N ALA A 124 24.36 6.19 -2.56
CA ALA A 124 24.82 7.14 -1.56
C ALA A 124 24.93 6.56 -0.14
N CYS A 125 24.40 5.36 0.12
CA CYS A 125 24.61 4.68 1.39
C CYS A 125 25.88 3.79 1.40
N PHE A 126 26.70 3.80 0.35
CA PHE A 126 27.97 3.07 0.27
C PHE A 126 29.16 4.01 0.03
N ASP A 127 30.31 3.68 0.61
CA ASP A 127 31.56 4.46 0.55
C ASP A 127 32.37 4.22 -0.74
N GLY A 128 33.15 5.22 -1.16
CA GLY A 128 34.23 5.07 -2.15
C GLY A 128 33.79 4.54 -3.54
N LYS A 129 34.72 3.91 -4.29
CA LYS A 129 34.52 3.38 -5.66
C LYS A 129 33.23 2.55 -5.85
N LEU A 130 32.63 2.04 -4.78
CA LEU A 130 31.35 1.31 -4.74
C LEU A 130 30.12 2.24 -4.90
N GLY A 131 30.14 3.43 -4.31
CA GLY A 131 29.13 4.48 -4.48
C GLY A 131 29.14 5.08 -5.89
N ALA A 132 30.34 5.25 -6.49
CA ALA A 132 30.49 5.85 -7.82
C ALA A 132 29.93 4.96 -8.95
N VAL A 133 30.15 3.64 -8.88
CA VAL A 133 29.64 2.68 -9.88
C VAL A 133 28.13 2.47 -9.73
N SER A 134 27.61 2.51 -8.49
CA SER A 134 26.19 2.28 -8.20
C SER A 134 25.29 3.47 -8.50
N GLN A 135 25.78 4.69 -8.26
CA GLN A 135 25.11 5.94 -8.60
C GLN A 135 24.82 6.04 -10.10
N PHE A 136 25.66 5.39 -10.90
CA PHE A 136 25.66 5.49 -12.35
C PHE A 136 24.70 4.54 -13.09
N ILE A 137 24.52 3.30 -12.64
CA ILE A 137 23.80 2.25 -13.42
C ILE A 137 22.29 2.55 -13.57
N THR A 138 21.78 3.53 -12.83
CA THR A 138 20.34 3.63 -12.50
C THR A 138 19.82 5.07 -12.39
N SER A 139 20.53 6.06 -12.94
CA SER A 139 20.16 7.49 -12.79
C SER A 139 20.11 8.26 -14.11
N ALA A 140 18.88 8.54 -14.56
CA ALA A 140 18.39 9.77 -15.18
C ALA A 140 18.92 10.31 -16.55
N PRO A 141 18.04 11.02 -17.31
CA PRO A 141 18.37 11.70 -18.57
C PRO A 141 18.96 13.10 -18.39
N LEU A 142 19.63 13.58 -19.44
CA LEU A 142 20.19 14.94 -19.58
C LEU A 142 19.17 16.00 -19.99
N ASP A 143 19.46 17.26 -19.62
CA ASP A 143 18.73 18.48 -20.00
C ASP A 143 18.54 18.67 -21.53
N VAL A 144 19.42 18.06 -22.34
CA VAL A 144 19.39 18.15 -23.82
C VAL A 144 18.36 17.18 -24.43
N ILE A 145 17.99 16.11 -23.73
CA ILE A 145 17.02 15.09 -24.18
C ILE A 145 15.64 15.30 -23.53
N ALA A 146 15.59 15.92 -22.36
CA ALA A 146 14.34 16.25 -21.66
C ALA A 146 13.42 17.18 -22.46
N LYS A 147 13.99 18.16 -23.19
CA LYS A 147 13.24 19.13 -24.01
C LYS A 147 12.47 18.51 -25.19
N PRO A 148 13.04 17.59 -25.99
CA PRO A 148 12.29 16.90 -27.06
C PRO A 148 11.25 15.87 -26.55
N MET A 149 11.43 15.30 -25.36
CA MET A 149 10.45 14.35 -24.79
C MET A 149 9.16 15.01 -24.29
N ASP A 150 9.23 16.23 -23.76
CA ASP A 150 8.04 17.02 -23.39
C ASP A 150 7.15 17.34 -24.61
N VAL A 151 7.70 17.30 -25.83
CA VAL A 151 6.97 17.46 -27.11
C VAL A 151 6.38 16.12 -27.59
N LEU A 152 7.09 15.01 -27.40
CA LEU A 152 6.67 13.67 -27.83
C LEU A 152 5.58 13.03 -26.97
N GLN A 153 5.38 13.50 -25.72
CA GLN A 153 4.27 13.06 -24.87
C GLN A 153 2.88 13.41 -25.45
N SER A 154 2.82 14.20 -26.52
CA SER A 154 1.62 14.53 -27.28
C SER A 154 1.24 13.52 -28.38
N VAL A 155 2.04 12.48 -28.62
CA VAL A 155 1.79 11.52 -29.71
C VAL A 155 2.04 10.08 -29.24
N SER A 156 0.96 9.35 -28.97
CA SER A 156 1.00 8.00 -28.41
C SER A 156 1.04 6.90 -29.49
N ASP A 157 2.22 6.56 -30.03
CA ASP A 157 2.34 5.44 -30.99
C ASP A 157 3.51 4.50 -30.70
N PHE A 158 3.55 3.94 -29.49
CA PHE A 158 4.69 3.09 -29.07
C PHE A 158 4.31 1.79 -28.36
N LYS A 159 3.21 1.15 -28.76
CA LYS A 159 2.64 0.02 -27.99
C LYS A 159 2.81 -1.39 -28.56
N LYS A 160 3.40 -1.60 -29.74
CA LYS A 160 3.52 -2.96 -30.31
C LYS A 160 4.95 -3.48 -30.61
N ASP A 161 5.93 -2.63 -30.91
CA ASP A 161 7.25 -3.13 -31.35
C ASP A 161 8.31 -3.22 -30.22
N THR A 162 8.03 -2.58 -29.09
CA THR A 162 9.00 -2.40 -27.98
C THR A 162 9.11 -3.62 -27.07
N ARG A 163 7.99 -4.31 -26.82
CA ARG A 163 7.92 -5.40 -25.83
C ARG A 163 8.84 -6.56 -26.19
N LYS A 164 9.09 -6.78 -27.49
CA LYS A 164 9.97 -7.83 -28.00
C LYS A 164 11.45 -7.44 -27.91
N ARG A 165 11.79 -6.20 -28.30
CA ARG A 165 13.18 -5.69 -28.29
C ARG A 165 13.78 -5.51 -26.89
N VAL A 166 12.96 -5.18 -25.87
CA VAL A 166 13.44 -5.02 -24.48
C VAL A 166 13.79 -6.36 -23.85
N ALA A 167 13.01 -7.41 -24.11
CA ALA A 167 13.26 -8.76 -23.57
C ALA A 167 14.51 -9.41 -24.19
N ASP A 168 14.72 -9.25 -25.50
CA ASP A 168 15.83 -9.86 -26.23
C ASP A 168 17.20 -9.22 -25.90
N TRP A 169 17.20 -7.98 -25.38
CA TRP A 169 18.39 -7.22 -25.04
C TRP A 169 18.91 -7.51 -23.62
N TRP A 170 18.03 -7.59 -22.62
CA TRP A 170 18.41 -7.87 -21.22
C TRP A 170 19.05 -9.24 -21.01
N THR A 171 18.66 -10.22 -21.83
CA THR A 171 19.20 -11.59 -21.78
C THR A 171 20.66 -11.66 -22.26
N ASN A 172 21.09 -10.67 -23.06
CA ASN A 172 22.39 -10.67 -23.74
C ASN A 172 23.36 -9.58 -23.26
N LEU A 173 22.99 -8.73 -22.29
CA LEU A 173 23.92 -7.75 -21.74
C LEU A 173 24.82 -8.33 -20.66
N ASP A 174 26.12 -8.30 -20.95
CA ASP A 174 27.12 -8.12 -19.92
C ASP A 174 26.88 -6.74 -19.29
N LEU A 175 26.25 -6.72 -18.12
CA LEU A 175 25.77 -5.50 -17.44
C LEU A 175 26.89 -4.53 -17.05
N MET A 176 28.14 -4.83 -17.37
CA MET A 176 29.31 -3.99 -17.13
C MET A 176 30.25 -3.96 -18.33
N PRO A 177 30.01 -3.08 -19.31
CA PRO A 177 30.99 -2.79 -20.34
C PRO A 177 32.26 -2.14 -19.75
N GLU A 178 33.36 -2.17 -20.50
CA GLU A 178 34.69 -1.63 -20.15
C GLU A 178 34.70 -0.22 -19.52
N PHE A 179 33.66 0.60 -19.74
CA PHE A 179 33.56 1.95 -19.17
C PHE A 179 33.50 1.96 -17.64
N VAL A 180 32.98 0.90 -16.98
CA VAL A 180 32.86 0.83 -15.51
C VAL A 180 34.23 0.81 -14.86
N LYS A 181 35.21 0.18 -15.53
CA LYS A 181 36.61 0.19 -15.10
C LYS A 181 37.24 1.58 -15.19
N LYS A 182 36.72 2.46 -16.06
CA LYS A 182 37.22 3.85 -16.23
C LYS A 182 36.50 4.88 -15.34
N ALA A 183 35.30 4.59 -14.85
CA ALA A 183 34.54 5.48 -13.96
C ALA A 183 35.03 5.47 -12.49
N ALA A 184 35.96 4.58 -12.15
CA ALA A 184 36.46 4.38 -10.80
C ALA A 184 37.33 5.53 -10.25
N ASP A 185 37.73 6.50 -11.08
CA ASP A 185 38.72 7.54 -10.71
C ASP A 185 38.15 8.98 -10.65
N ILE A 186 36.82 9.14 -10.61
CA ILE A 186 36.18 10.47 -10.51
C ILE A 186 35.97 10.86 -9.03
N PRO A 187 36.48 12.00 -8.55
CA PRO A 187 36.27 12.49 -7.20
C PRO A 187 34.81 12.85 -6.87
N VAL A 188 34.42 12.61 -5.62
CA VAL A 188 33.05 12.54 -5.04
C VAL A 188 32.26 13.88 -5.01
N ASP A 189 32.82 15.00 -5.47
CA ASP A 189 32.14 16.31 -5.37
C ASP A 189 31.28 16.70 -6.59
N ALA A 190 31.13 15.79 -7.56
CA ALA A 190 30.48 16.05 -8.83
C ALA A 190 29.36 15.04 -9.17
N ALA A 191 28.62 14.52 -8.18
CA ALA A 191 27.57 13.50 -8.36
C ALA A 191 26.63 13.73 -9.56
N GLN A 192 26.21 14.98 -9.78
CA GLN A 192 25.35 15.34 -10.90
C GLN A 192 26.11 15.41 -12.24
N ALA A 193 27.35 15.92 -12.25
CA ALA A 193 28.16 15.98 -13.48
C ALA A 193 28.75 14.60 -13.88
N GLY A 194 29.01 13.75 -12.90
CA GLY A 194 29.44 12.36 -13.09
C GLY A 194 28.33 11.47 -13.64
N SER A 195 27.09 11.61 -13.14
CA SER A 195 25.93 10.91 -13.72
C SER A 195 25.62 11.40 -15.14
N GLN A 196 25.71 12.72 -15.37
CA GLN A 196 25.60 13.32 -16.70
C GLN A 196 26.66 12.79 -17.67
N TRP A 197 27.95 12.79 -17.29
CA TRP A 197 29.05 12.29 -18.12
C TRP A 197 28.87 10.81 -18.44
N ALA A 198 28.60 9.99 -17.44
CA ALA A 198 28.54 8.56 -17.65
C ALA A 198 27.27 8.17 -18.45
N TYR A 199 26.15 8.89 -18.30
CA TYR A 199 24.99 8.76 -19.18
C TYR A 199 25.35 9.13 -20.62
N GLN A 200 26.11 10.20 -20.89
CA GLN A 200 26.56 10.54 -22.26
C GLN A 200 27.28 9.37 -22.93
N ASN A 201 28.01 8.56 -22.15
CA ASN A 201 28.73 7.38 -22.61
C ASN A 201 27.87 6.11 -22.77
N LEU A 202 26.61 6.10 -22.32
CA LEU A 202 25.67 5.01 -22.64
C LEU A 202 25.29 5.05 -24.13
N ASN A 203 25.12 3.87 -24.73
CA ASN A 203 24.59 3.78 -26.08
C ASN A 203 23.13 4.29 -26.14
N GLN A 204 22.70 4.72 -27.34
CA GLN A 204 21.39 5.35 -27.53
C GLN A 204 20.21 4.44 -27.16
N ASN A 205 20.34 3.13 -27.38
CA ASN A 205 19.31 2.15 -27.06
C ASN A 205 19.09 1.98 -25.54
N ALA A 206 20.16 1.99 -24.74
CA ALA A 206 20.07 1.91 -23.28
C ALA A 206 19.45 3.18 -22.67
N LYS A 207 19.79 4.35 -23.23
CA LYS A 207 19.21 5.65 -22.87
C LYS A 207 17.70 5.66 -23.08
N GLU A 208 17.26 5.31 -24.28
CA GLU A 208 15.83 5.24 -24.61
C GLU A 208 15.04 4.28 -23.73
N MET A 209 15.65 3.17 -23.31
CA MET A 209 14.99 2.19 -22.46
C MET A 209 14.87 2.67 -21.01
N LEU A 210 15.91 3.27 -20.44
CA LEU A 210 15.86 3.86 -19.10
C LEU A 210 14.83 4.99 -19.05
N ASP A 211 14.79 5.82 -20.09
CA ASP A 211 13.79 6.88 -20.23
C ASP A 211 12.37 6.29 -20.32
N ARG A 212 12.16 5.22 -21.09
CA ARG A 212 10.87 4.53 -21.16
C ARG A 212 10.45 3.91 -19.83
N LEU A 213 11.36 3.29 -19.08
CA LEU A 213 11.03 2.71 -17.78
C LEU A 213 10.64 3.78 -16.77
N ARG A 214 11.24 4.98 -16.87
CA ARG A 214 10.90 6.15 -16.06
C ARG A 214 9.57 6.79 -16.46
N THR A 215 9.28 6.88 -17.77
CA THR A 215 8.08 7.56 -18.28
C THR A 215 6.83 6.68 -18.34
N SER A 216 6.98 5.41 -18.74
CA SER A 216 5.87 4.45 -18.86
C SER A 216 5.63 3.63 -17.59
N GLY A 217 6.52 3.76 -16.61
CA GLY A 217 6.49 3.00 -15.36
C GLY A 217 6.73 1.50 -15.56
N SER A 218 6.32 0.70 -14.56
CA SER A 218 6.52 -0.76 -14.57
C SER A 218 5.66 -1.53 -15.58
N ALA A 219 4.77 -0.86 -16.32
CA ALA A 219 3.85 -1.45 -17.30
C ALA A 219 4.53 -2.24 -18.41
N ASN A 220 5.74 -1.81 -18.79
CA ASN A 220 6.51 -2.40 -19.87
C ASN A 220 7.64 -3.33 -19.38
N ALA A 221 7.63 -3.71 -18.09
CA ALA A 221 8.59 -4.67 -17.57
C ALA A 221 8.46 -6.01 -18.32
N ALA A 222 9.53 -6.40 -19.01
CA ALA A 222 9.60 -7.64 -19.77
C ALA A 222 9.81 -8.86 -18.85
N ASP A 223 10.51 -8.66 -17.73
CA ASP A 223 10.87 -9.67 -16.75
C ASP A 223 11.01 -9.05 -15.34
N LEU A 224 11.37 -9.89 -14.36
CA LEU A 224 11.55 -9.48 -12.95
C LEU A 224 12.68 -8.47 -12.75
N SER A 225 13.76 -8.55 -13.56
CA SER A 225 14.91 -7.65 -13.44
C SER A 225 14.56 -6.24 -13.93
N ALA A 226 13.86 -6.14 -15.06
CA ALA A 226 13.32 -4.89 -15.57
C ALA A 226 12.32 -4.25 -14.59
N ALA A 227 11.51 -5.08 -13.91
CA ALA A 227 10.59 -4.63 -12.89
C ALA A 227 11.31 -4.05 -11.64
N LEU A 228 12.36 -4.74 -11.16
CA LEU A 228 13.20 -4.24 -10.06
C LEU A 228 13.88 -2.91 -10.43
N LEU A 229 14.40 -2.79 -11.66
CA LEU A 229 15.04 -1.57 -12.13
C LEU A 229 14.05 -0.41 -12.28
N ALA A 230 12.84 -0.67 -12.75
CA ALA A 230 11.78 0.34 -12.77
C ALA A 230 11.51 0.85 -11.35
N TRP A 231 11.38 -0.07 -10.37
CA TRP A 231 11.21 0.29 -8.97
C TRP A 231 12.42 1.08 -8.42
N LEU A 232 13.66 0.67 -8.70
CA LEU A 232 14.87 1.42 -8.33
C LEU A 232 14.95 2.82 -8.95
N ASN A 233 14.29 3.03 -10.09
CA ASN A 233 14.13 4.33 -10.77
C ASN A 233 12.88 5.11 -10.32
N ASN A 234 12.27 4.78 -9.17
CA ASN A 234 11.07 5.41 -8.61
C ASN A 234 9.79 5.22 -9.45
N ALA A 235 9.77 4.28 -10.39
CA ALA A 235 8.53 3.90 -11.05
C ALA A 235 7.58 3.21 -10.06
N SER A 236 6.29 3.48 -10.21
CA SER A 236 5.25 2.74 -9.51
C SER A 236 5.19 1.30 -10.02
N THR A 237 5.01 0.34 -9.11
CA THR A 237 4.79 -1.09 -9.40
C THR A 237 3.33 -1.40 -9.73
N GLU A 238 2.43 -0.41 -9.67
CA GLU A 238 1.00 -0.60 -9.90
C GLU A 238 0.65 -1.23 -11.24
N GLN A 239 1.42 -0.85 -12.26
CA GLN A 239 1.16 -1.23 -13.63
C GLN A 239 1.88 -2.52 -14.03
N LEU A 240 2.57 -3.19 -13.09
CA LEU A 240 3.29 -4.43 -13.38
C LEU A 240 2.38 -5.48 -14.02
N PRO A 241 2.84 -6.14 -15.11
CA PRO A 241 2.16 -7.30 -15.66
C PRO A 241 1.92 -8.36 -14.60
N GLN A 242 0.73 -8.94 -14.57
CA GLN A 242 0.32 -9.90 -13.53
C GLN A 242 1.33 -11.02 -13.31
N ARG A 243 1.83 -11.62 -14.40
CA ARG A 243 2.81 -12.71 -14.37
C ARG A 243 4.11 -12.36 -13.64
N LEU A 244 4.43 -11.07 -13.50
CA LEU A 244 5.65 -10.57 -12.88
C LEU A 244 5.44 -10.08 -11.45
N ARG A 245 4.20 -9.83 -11.00
CA ARG A 245 3.93 -9.15 -9.71
C ARG A 245 4.50 -9.91 -8.51
N THR A 246 4.19 -11.19 -8.37
CA THR A 246 4.67 -12.02 -7.24
C THR A 246 6.18 -12.15 -7.26
N GLY A 247 6.77 -12.51 -8.40
CA GLY A 247 8.23 -12.64 -8.52
C GLY A 247 8.95 -11.31 -8.33
N THR A 248 8.35 -10.18 -8.70
CA THR A 248 8.94 -8.84 -8.49
C THR A 248 8.89 -8.49 -7.01
N ALA A 249 7.80 -8.82 -6.32
CA ALA A 249 7.70 -8.63 -4.87
C ALA A 249 8.75 -9.43 -4.12
N GLU A 250 8.90 -10.72 -4.44
CA GLU A 250 9.94 -11.59 -3.89
C GLU A 250 11.34 -11.05 -4.17
N LEU A 251 11.56 -10.53 -5.39
CA LEU A 251 12.85 -9.97 -5.78
C LEU A 251 13.17 -8.64 -5.07
N ILE A 252 12.18 -7.73 -4.93
CA ILE A 252 12.31 -6.49 -4.15
C ILE A 252 12.55 -6.81 -2.67
N GLU A 253 11.87 -7.83 -2.14
CA GLU A 253 12.09 -8.32 -0.78
C GLU A 253 13.53 -8.83 -0.62
N ALA A 254 13.99 -9.72 -1.52
CA ALA A 254 15.34 -10.25 -1.49
C ALA A 254 16.43 -9.16 -1.62
N PHE A 255 16.21 -8.20 -2.53
CA PHE A 255 17.06 -7.01 -2.67
C PHE A 255 17.08 -6.22 -1.37
N THR A 256 15.92 -5.86 -0.81
CA THR A 256 15.82 -5.05 0.40
C THR A 256 16.47 -5.74 1.58
N ILE A 257 16.15 -7.01 1.86
CA ILE A 257 16.78 -7.79 2.94
C ILE A 257 18.31 -7.77 2.82
N SER A 258 18.83 -7.93 1.61
CA SER A 258 20.27 -8.01 1.38
C SER A 258 20.94 -6.64 1.49
N THR A 259 20.38 -5.59 0.88
CA THR A 259 20.88 -4.21 0.99
C THR A 259 20.89 -3.75 2.45
N LEU A 260 19.81 -3.96 3.20
CA LEU A 260 19.73 -3.58 4.61
C LEU A 260 20.72 -4.38 5.47
N GLY A 261 20.93 -5.67 5.18
CA GLY A 261 21.93 -6.48 5.88
C GLY A 261 23.35 -5.94 5.71
N TYR A 262 23.72 -5.54 4.48
CA TYR A 262 25.00 -4.90 4.22
C TYR A 262 25.12 -3.55 4.92
N LEU A 263 24.10 -2.69 4.80
CA LEU A 263 24.11 -1.36 5.39
C LEU A 263 24.18 -1.40 6.92
N SER A 264 23.51 -2.35 7.57
CA SER A 264 23.60 -2.53 9.02
C SER A 264 25.03 -2.89 9.44
N ALA A 265 25.67 -3.84 8.74
CA ALA A 265 27.04 -4.25 9.05
C ALA A 265 28.07 -3.14 8.80
N LEU A 266 27.90 -2.36 7.72
CA LEU A 266 28.76 -1.21 7.44
C LEU A 266 28.53 -0.09 8.44
N ALA A 267 27.28 0.27 8.73
CA ALA A 267 26.96 1.35 9.66
C ALA A 267 27.56 1.12 11.06
N ASP A 268 27.65 -0.14 11.51
CA ASP A 268 28.30 -0.49 12.79
C ASP A 268 29.81 -0.15 12.82
N ALA A 269 30.47 -0.12 11.66
CA ALA A 269 31.90 0.19 11.54
C ALA A 269 32.18 1.69 11.31
N HIS A 270 31.15 2.52 11.11
CA HIS A 270 31.30 3.92 10.73
C HIS A 270 31.35 4.88 11.92
N ALA A 271 32.43 5.65 12.03
CA ALA A 271 32.61 6.68 13.06
C ALA A 271 31.77 7.96 12.80
N SER A 272 31.32 8.19 11.57
CA SER A 272 30.51 9.34 11.20
C SER A 272 29.48 8.97 10.14
N ARG A 273 28.35 9.69 10.13
CA ARG A 273 27.31 9.58 9.10
C ARG A 273 27.90 9.73 7.69
N TYR A 274 27.29 9.06 6.72
CA TYR A 274 27.78 9.01 5.35
C TYR A 274 27.79 10.42 4.74
N ALA A 275 28.99 10.90 4.37
CA ALA A 275 29.21 12.31 4.04
C ALA A 275 28.49 12.76 2.77
N ASN A 276 28.33 11.86 1.81
CA ASN A 276 27.60 12.04 0.56
C ASN A 276 26.11 12.35 0.79
N LEU A 277 25.45 11.74 1.78
CA LEU A 277 24.02 12.01 2.05
C LEU A 277 23.75 13.41 2.60
N LYS A 278 24.73 14.08 3.21
CA LYS A 278 24.58 15.49 3.65
C LYS A 278 24.39 16.46 2.48
N LYS A 279 24.87 16.09 1.28
CA LYS A 279 24.83 16.93 0.06
C LYS A 279 23.62 16.63 -0.83
N MET A 280 22.86 15.57 -0.53
CA MET A 280 21.71 15.12 -1.31
C MET A 280 20.45 15.92 -0.97
N ARG A 281 19.71 16.37 -1.99
CA ARG A 281 18.64 17.40 -1.83
C ARG A 281 17.24 16.81 -1.65
N LYS A 282 16.72 16.07 -2.64
CA LYS A 282 15.35 15.52 -2.65
C LYS A 282 15.25 14.25 -3.50
N ILE A 283 14.35 13.35 -3.15
CA ILE A 283 14.06 12.11 -3.90
C ILE A 283 12.99 12.40 -4.96
N VAL A 284 12.99 11.75 -6.11
CA VAL A 284 11.93 11.88 -7.13
C VAL A 284 10.62 11.37 -6.52
N PRO A 285 9.53 12.14 -6.51
CA PRO A 285 8.22 11.63 -6.11
C PRO A 285 7.85 10.39 -6.93
N PRO A 286 7.29 9.34 -6.31
CA PRO A 286 6.75 8.20 -7.06
C PRO A 286 5.78 8.69 -8.14
N SER A 287 5.85 8.15 -9.36
CA SER A 287 5.10 8.61 -10.56
C SER A 287 5.47 9.99 -11.13
N GLY A 288 6.43 10.71 -10.53
CA GLY A 288 6.88 12.03 -11.00
C GLY A 288 5.87 13.16 -10.77
N LYS A 289 4.85 12.96 -9.95
CA LYS A 289 3.80 13.95 -9.66
C LYS A 289 3.96 14.55 -8.26
N MET A 290 3.58 15.82 -8.11
CA MET A 290 3.59 16.57 -6.87
C MET A 290 2.22 17.19 -6.56
N LEU A 291 2.02 17.50 -5.29
CA LEU A 291 0.89 18.31 -4.84
C LEU A 291 1.00 19.73 -5.43
N ALA A 292 -0.13 20.31 -5.82
CA ALA A 292 -0.18 21.71 -6.21
C ALA A 292 0.14 22.62 -5.02
N THR A 293 0.76 23.77 -5.29
CA THR A 293 1.14 24.73 -4.24
C THR A 293 -0.06 25.28 -3.49
N ASN A 294 -1.25 25.29 -4.09
CA ASN A 294 -2.50 25.79 -3.50
C ASN A 294 -3.44 24.68 -3.00
N GLN A 295 -3.09 23.39 -3.12
CA GLN A 295 -3.97 22.29 -2.68
C GLN A 295 -4.03 22.22 -1.14
N PRO A 296 -5.22 22.21 -0.50
CA PRO A 296 -5.32 22.11 0.95
C PRO A 296 -4.78 20.77 1.49
N ARG A 297 -4.49 20.71 2.80
CA ARG A 297 -4.15 19.45 3.47
C ARG A 297 -5.42 18.65 3.76
N MET A 298 -5.32 17.32 3.82
CA MET A 298 -6.39 16.49 4.39
C MET A 298 -6.20 16.46 5.91
N PRO A 299 -7.20 16.85 6.72
CA PRO A 299 -7.16 16.69 8.17
C PRO A 299 -6.94 15.23 8.57
N TRP A 300 -6.26 14.99 9.70
CA TRP A 300 -6.24 13.67 10.35
C TRP A 300 -7.03 13.74 11.64
N HIS A 301 -8.11 12.96 11.72
CA HIS A 301 -8.82 12.69 12.95
C HIS A 301 -8.57 11.24 13.32
N ASP A 302 -7.98 10.99 14.49
CA ASP A 302 -7.61 9.65 14.95
C ASP A 302 -7.60 9.62 16.49
N VAL A 303 -7.68 8.42 17.06
CA VAL A 303 -7.71 8.20 18.51
C VAL A 303 -6.46 7.46 18.94
N HIS A 304 -5.87 7.92 20.04
CA HIS A 304 -4.67 7.36 20.61
C HIS A 304 -4.79 7.21 22.13
N SER A 305 -4.15 6.18 22.68
CA SER A 305 -4.12 5.92 24.12
C SER A 305 -2.69 5.85 24.64
N SER A 306 -2.43 6.51 25.78
CA SER A 306 -1.23 6.28 26.57
C SER A 306 -1.57 5.34 27.72
N ILE A 307 -0.77 4.30 27.91
CA ILE A 307 -1.00 3.23 28.88
C ILE A 307 0.21 3.15 29.81
N GLU A 308 -0.06 3.10 31.11
CA GLU A 308 0.92 2.82 32.17
C GLU A 308 0.44 1.68 33.06
N GLY A 309 1.39 0.95 33.62
CA GLY A 309 1.13 -0.16 34.54
C GLY A 309 1.17 -1.53 33.87
N PRO A 310 0.57 -2.57 34.49
CA PRO A 310 0.81 -3.96 34.10
C PRO A 310 0.51 -4.30 32.64
N ALA A 311 -0.47 -3.63 32.00
CA ALA A 311 -0.80 -3.84 30.59
C ALA A 311 0.34 -3.46 29.62
N VAL A 312 1.31 -2.64 30.05
CA VAL A 312 2.50 -2.32 29.25
C VAL A 312 3.32 -3.59 28.99
N THR A 313 3.36 -4.54 29.93
CA THR A 313 4.02 -5.84 29.75
C THR A 313 3.46 -6.60 28.55
N ASP A 314 2.14 -6.55 28.30
CA ASP A 314 1.51 -7.21 27.15
C ASP A 314 1.87 -6.54 25.82
N LEU A 315 1.94 -5.21 25.80
CA LEU A 315 2.36 -4.44 24.63
C LEU A 315 3.84 -4.67 24.31
N CYS A 316 4.70 -4.69 25.33
CA CYS A 316 6.08 -5.14 25.21
C CYS A 316 6.14 -6.56 24.64
N ARG A 317 5.39 -7.50 25.21
CA ARG A 317 5.35 -8.90 24.74
C ARG A 317 5.00 -8.97 23.26
N ASN A 318 3.95 -8.26 22.84
CA ASN A 318 3.54 -8.21 21.44
C ASN A 318 4.68 -7.68 20.55
N PHE A 319 5.31 -6.57 20.92
CA PHE A 319 6.41 -6.01 20.13
C PHE A 319 7.61 -6.95 20.06
N ILE A 320 8.04 -7.50 21.21
CA ILE A 320 9.20 -8.38 21.35
C ILE A 320 9.04 -9.66 20.55
N LEU A 321 7.89 -10.34 20.69
CA LEU A 321 7.62 -11.57 19.95
C LEU A 321 7.64 -11.33 18.43
N ARG A 322 6.99 -10.25 17.97
CA ARG A 322 6.97 -9.90 16.55
C ARG A 322 8.35 -9.52 16.04
N TRP A 323 9.08 -8.69 16.77
CA TRP A 323 10.46 -8.30 16.43
C TRP A 323 11.34 -9.54 16.31
N ASN A 324 11.36 -10.40 17.33
CA ASN A 324 12.17 -11.62 17.35
C ASN A 324 11.74 -12.60 16.23
N GLY A 325 10.43 -12.72 15.97
CA GLY A 325 9.87 -13.53 14.87
C GLY A 325 10.35 -13.08 13.50
N ILE A 326 10.24 -11.77 13.21
CA ILE A 326 10.74 -11.18 11.97
C ILE A 326 12.27 -11.32 11.90
N ALA A 327 12.98 -11.08 13.00
CA ALA A 327 14.44 -11.16 13.05
C ALA A 327 14.93 -12.58 12.71
N HIS A 328 14.26 -13.59 13.28
CA HIS A 328 14.53 -15.00 12.95
C HIS A 328 14.20 -15.32 11.51
N ARG A 329 13.08 -14.81 10.98
CA ARG A 329 12.75 -14.96 9.56
C ARG A 329 13.85 -14.37 8.67
N TYR A 330 14.30 -13.14 8.92
CA TYR A 330 15.40 -12.50 8.18
C TYR A 330 16.72 -13.28 8.23
N GLU A 331 17.04 -13.88 9.39
CA GLU A 331 18.25 -14.68 9.58
C GLU A 331 18.22 -16.06 8.91
N THR A 332 17.02 -16.66 8.85
CA THR A 332 16.77 -17.98 8.28
C THR A 332 16.34 -17.95 6.83
N SER A 333 15.85 -16.80 6.33
CA SER A 333 15.48 -16.55 4.94
C SER A 333 16.71 -16.42 4.04
N GLN A 334 17.75 -17.22 4.28
CA GLN A 334 18.95 -17.39 3.46
C GLN A 334 18.62 -17.89 2.04
N THR A 335 17.35 -18.07 1.70
CA THR A 335 16.91 -18.95 0.63
C THR A 335 17.00 -18.39 -0.78
N ASN A 336 17.09 -17.08 -1.08
CA ASN A 336 16.90 -16.67 -2.49
C ASN A 336 17.88 -15.66 -3.13
N LEU A 337 19.00 -15.25 -2.50
CA LEU A 337 19.99 -14.47 -3.29
C LEU A 337 20.61 -15.36 -4.38
N ALA A 338 20.99 -16.59 -4.01
CA ALA A 338 21.58 -17.57 -4.93
C ALA A 338 20.61 -18.07 -6.03
N SER A 339 19.29 -18.05 -5.78
CA SER A 339 18.27 -18.42 -6.77
C SER A 339 17.88 -17.27 -7.70
N HIS A 340 18.45 -16.08 -7.51
CA HIS A 340 18.29 -14.93 -8.40
C HIS A 340 19.67 -14.49 -8.96
N PRO A 341 20.18 -15.16 -10.02
CA PRO A 341 21.49 -14.86 -10.60
C PRO A 341 21.67 -13.38 -11.01
N SER A 342 20.61 -12.72 -11.50
CA SER A 342 20.63 -11.29 -11.84
C SER A 342 20.86 -10.40 -10.62
N LEU A 343 20.28 -10.76 -9.48
CA LEU A 343 20.48 -10.04 -8.23
C LEU A 343 21.90 -10.24 -7.71
N MET A 344 22.43 -11.47 -7.76
CA MET A 344 23.83 -11.75 -7.43
C MET A 344 24.81 -10.96 -8.28
N LYS A 345 24.57 -10.87 -9.60
CA LYS A 345 25.37 -10.04 -10.50
C LYS A 345 25.29 -8.56 -10.11
N LEU A 346 24.10 -8.05 -9.82
CA LEU A 346 23.92 -6.67 -9.36
C LEU A 346 24.69 -6.41 -8.06
N PHE A 347 24.53 -7.23 -7.02
CA PHE A 347 25.28 -7.09 -5.75
C PHE A 347 26.80 -7.19 -5.98
N LYS A 348 27.25 -8.10 -6.85
CA LYS A 348 28.67 -8.24 -7.21
C LYS A 348 29.23 -6.96 -7.84
N VAL A 349 28.45 -6.31 -8.70
CA VAL A 349 28.77 -5.02 -9.35
C VAL A 349 28.77 -3.87 -8.35
N LEU A 350 27.82 -3.87 -7.42
CA LEU A 350 27.80 -2.96 -6.28
C LEU A 350 28.93 -3.26 -5.27
N GLY A 351 29.81 -4.23 -5.57
CA GLY A 351 30.91 -4.76 -4.75
C GLY A 351 30.47 -5.25 -3.36
N LEU A 352 29.21 -5.63 -3.26
CA LEU A 352 28.60 -6.30 -2.12
C LEU A 352 28.86 -7.81 -2.24
N GLN A 353 30.14 -8.19 -2.27
CA GLN A 353 30.60 -9.57 -2.30
C GLN A 353 30.92 -10.00 -0.86
N ASN A 354 30.33 -11.11 -0.41
CA ASN A 354 30.31 -11.63 0.97
C ASN A 354 29.27 -10.99 1.89
N LYS A 355 28.07 -11.57 1.90
CA LYS A 355 26.99 -11.15 2.77
C LYS A 355 27.37 -11.45 4.22
N PRO A 356 27.58 -10.45 5.09
CA PRO A 356 27.65 -10.74 6.52
C PRO A 356 26.32 -11.39 6.91
N ARG A 357 26.37 -12.47 7.68
CA ARG A 357 25.16 -13.07 8.24
C ARG A 357 24.48 -11.97 9.03
N LEU A 358 23.29 -11.54 8.58
CA LEU A 358 22.52 -10.52 9.27
C LEU A 358 22.28 -11.02 10.69
N GLN A 359 22.85 -10.34 11.68
CA GLN A 359 22.61 -10.64 13.09
C GLN A 359 21.74 -9.52 13.64
N VAL A 360 20.47 -9.82 13.84
CA VAL A 360 19.52 -8.83 14.36
C VAL A 360 19.45 -8.99 15.88
N PRO A 361 19.56 -7.91 16.67
CA PRO A 361 19.48 -8.01 18.12
C PRO A 361 18.16 -8.67 18.54
N ARG A 362 18.25 -9.67 19.41
CA ARG A 362 17.07 -10.24 20.08
C ARG A 362 16.71 -9.41 21.28
N LEU A 363 15.44 -9.10 21.42
CA LEU A 363 14.92 -8.41 22.58
C LEU A 363 14.66 -9.43 23.68
N ALA A 364 15.10 -9.10 24.90
CA ALA A 364 14.84 -9.89 26.09
C ALA A 364 13.32 -9.94 26.39
N PRO A 365 12.84 -10.94 27.15
CA PRO A 365 11.44 -11.00 27.57
C PRO A 365 10.99 -9.72 28.30
N PRO A 366 9.71 -9.36 28.19
CA PRO A 366 9.19 -8.18 28.88
C PRO A 366 9.23 -8.36 30.41
N PRO A 367 9.26 -7.27 31.20
CA PRO A 367 9.19 -7.33 32.66
C PRO A 367 7.92 -8.03 33.13
N ALA A 368 8.03 -8.77 34.24
CA ALA A 368 6.87 -9.45 34.82
C ALA A 368 5.82 -8.44 35.30
N TYR A 369 4.53 -8.80 35.26
CA TYR A 369 3.45 -7.90 35.71
C TYR A 369 3.66 -7.39 37.15
N ALA A 370 4.22 -8.21 38.03
CA ALA A 370 4.52 -7.84 39.42
C ALA A 370 5.58 -6.74 39.54
N GLN A 371 6.42 -6.55 38.52
CA GLN A 371 7.44 -5.50 38.47
C GLN A 371 6.88 -4.17 37.93
N GLN A 372 5.66 -4.17 37.37
CA GLN A 372 5.00 -2.96 36.90
C GLN A 372 4.23 -2.29 38.03
N ALA A 373 4.42 -0.98 38.19
CA ALA A 373 3.63 -0.21 39.13
C ALA A 373 2.16 -0.22 38.72
N LYS A 374 1.25 -0.59 39.64
CA LYS A 374 -0.19 -0.46 39.42
C LYS A 374 -0.57 1.02 39.53
N LYS A 375 -0.79 1.66 38.39
CA LYS A 375 -1.18 3.07 38.30
C LYS A 375 -2.60 3.21 37.79
N GLY A 376 -3.32 4.21 38.30
CA GLY A 376 -4.70 4.49 37.91
C GLY A 376 -5.72 3.49 38.48
N SER A 377 -6.98 3.69 38.10
CA SER A 377 -8.13 2.90 38.53
C SER A 377 -8.76 2.07 37.40
N CYS A 378 -8.24 2.16 36.18
CA CYS A 378 -8.77 1.43 35.04
C CYS A 378 -8.19 0.02 34.92
N TRP A 379 -9.03 -0.91 34.49
CA TRP A 379 -8.59 -2.24 34.07
C TRP A 379 -8.34 -2.21 32.57
N VAL A 380 -7.15 -2.65 32.16
CA VAL A 380 -6.74 -2.63 30.76
C VAL A 380 -6.41 -4.05 30.32
N GLN A 381 -7.08 -4.51 29.26
CA GLN A 381 -6.79 -5.76 28.58
C GLN A 381 -6.28 -5.47 27.18
N VAL A 382 -5.08 -5.96 26.85
CA VAL A 382 -4.51 -5.84 25.52
C VAL A 382 -5.06 -6.95 24.62
N LEU A 383 -5.50 -6.58 23.43
CA LEU A 383 -6.10 -7.48 22.45
C LEU A 383 -5.30 -7.43 21.14
N ARG A 384 -5.26 -8.54 20.41
CA ARG A 384 -4.63 -8.60 19.08
C ARG A 384 -5.41 -9.45 18.09
N SER A 385 -5.24 -9.13 16.81
CA SER A 385 -5.54 -10.00 15.69
C SER A 385 -4.22 -10.43 15.07
N ALA A 386 -3.93 -11.72 15.05
CA ALA A 386 -2.65 -12.24 14.56
C ALA A 386 -2.87 -13.49 13.69
N PRO A 387 -2.47 -13.48 12.42
CA PRO A 387 -2.48 -14.65 11.57
C PRO A 387 -1.68 -15.81 12.16
N LEU A 388 -2.05 -17.03 11.81
CA LEU A 388 -1.36 -18.25 12.22
C LEU A 388 0.11 -18.25 11.77
N THR A 389 0.38 -17.74 10.58
CA THR A 389 1.75 -17.58 10.03
C THR A 389 2.60 -16.66 10.92
N MET A 390 2.03 -15.55 11.39
CA MET A 390 2.72 -14.65 12.32
C MET A 390 3.02 -15.34 13.65
N GLN A 391 2.05 -16.04 14.23
CA GLN A 391 2.23 -16.77 15.49
C GLN A 391 3.31 -17.86 15.38
N ARG A 392 3.37 -18.58 14.26
CA ARG A 392 4.42 -19.57 13.99
C ARG A 392 5.82 -18.94 13.87
N ASP A 393 5.92 -17.73 13.31
CA ASP A 393 7.18 -16.97 13.29
C ASP A 393 7.61 -16.59 14.71
N GLU A 394 6.68 -16.10 15.53
CA GLU A 394 6.90 -15.77 16.95
C GLU A 394 7.38 -17.00 17.74
N GLU A 395 6.75 -18.16 17.54
CA GLU A 395 7.09 -19.43 18.20
C GLU A 395 8.47 -19.95 17.79
N ARG A 396 8.81 -19.90 16.49
CA ARG A 396 10.11 -20.35 15.99
C ARG A 396 11.26 -19.52 16.54
N ALA A 397 11.04 -18.22 16.74
CA ALA A 397 12.02 -17.32 17.33
C ALA A 397 12.12 -17.42 18.86
N ASN A 398 11.13 -18.03 19.53
CA ASN A 398 11.12 -18.12 20.98
C ASN A 398 12.16 -19.15 21.48
N ALA A 399 13.24 -18.63 22.04
CA ALA A 399 14.31 -19.43 22.64
C ALA A 399 14.04 -19.78 24.11
N VAL A 400 12.99 -19.25 24.73
CA VAL A 400 12.68 -19.46 26.15
C VAL A 400 11.90 -20.76 26.34
N ALA A 401 12.38 -21.63 27.25
CA ALA A 401 11.69 -22.84 27.68
C ALA A 401 10.79 -22.58 28.90
N PRO A 402 9.63 -23.26 29.01
CA PRO A 402 9.05 -24.19 28.04
C PRO A 402 8.44 -23.45 26.85
N LYS A 403 8.55 -24.04 25.65
CA LYS A 403 7.88 -23.50 24.46
C LYS A 403 6.37 -23.58 24.67
N PRO A 404 5.61 -22.50 24.40
CA PRO A 404 4.15 -22.59 24.39
C PRO A 404 3.68 -23.61 23.36
N ALA A 405 2.50 -24.19 23.58
CA ALA A 405 1.88 -25.09 22.61
C ALA A 405 1.73 -24.36 21.26
N ALA A 406 2.03 -25.07 20.18
CA ALA A 406 1.98 -24.49 18.83
C ALA A 406 0.57 -23.98 18.51
N ALA A 407 0.48 -22.77 17.98
CA ALA A 407 -0.78 -22.18 17.54
C ALA A 407 -1.41 -23.06 16.46
N THR A 408 -2.70 -23.32 16.61
CA THR A 408 -3.51 -24.10 15.67
C THR A 408 -4.48 -23.22 14.86
N MET A 409 -4.72 -21.98 15.30
CA MET A 409 -5.63 -21.04 14.66
C MET A 409 -5.15 -19.59 14.76
N ALA A 410 -5.64 -18.74 13.86
CA ALA A 410 -5.41 -17.30 13.93
C ALA A 410 -6.07 -16.70 15.20
N GLN A 411 -5.42 -15.69 15.78
CA GLN A 411 -5.98 -14.92 16.89
C GLN A 411 -6.94 -13.86 16.38
N ASN A 412 -8.08 -13.76 17.05
CA ASN A 412 -9.17 -12.85 16.75
C ASN A 412 -9.72 -12.19 18.02
N ASN A 413 -8.85 -11.87 18.98
CA ASN A 413 -9.25 -11.34 20.29
C ASN A 413 -9.97 -9.99 20.16
N CYS A 414 -9.55 -9.14 19.21
CA CYS A 414 -10.22 -7.87 18.92
C CYS A 414 -11.68 -8.08 18.49
N LEU A 415 -11.94 -9.01 17.56
CA LEU A 415 -13.30 -9.34 17.12
C LEU A 415 -14.15 -9.84 18.30
N LYS A 416 -13.63 -10.78 19.09
CA LYS A 416 -14.34 -11.33 20.25
C LYS A 416 -14.73 -10.24 21.25
N ALA A 417 -13.80 -9.33 21.57
CA ALA A 417 -14.07 -8.24 22.50
C ALA A 417 -15.11 -7.24 21.96
N MET A 418 -15.06 -6.91 20.65
CA MET A 418 -16.08 -6.07 20.02
C MET A 418 -17.47 -6.70 20.14
N LEU A 419 -17.60 -8.00 19.85
CA LEU A 419 -18.87 -8.73 19.98
C LEU A 419 -19.38 -8.75 21.42
N THR A 420 -18.49 -8.99 22.40
CA THR A 420 -18.84 -8.94 23.82
C THR A 420 -19.29 -7.53 24.25
N ALA A 421 -18.61 -6.48 23.80
CA ALA A 421 -18.98 -5.10 24.11
C ALA A 421 -20.34 -4.72 23.52
N ILE A 422 -20.61 -5.11 22.28
CA ILE A 422 -21.90 -4.89 21.61
C ILE A 422 -23.02 -5.61 22.36
N GLN A 423 -22.79 -6.89 22.70
CA GLN A 423 -23.78 -7.70 23.41
C GLN A 423 -24.08 -7.15 24.81
N GLY A 424 -23.07 -6.64 25.52
CA GLY A 424 -23.20 -6.08 26.87
C GLY A 424 -23.72 -4.65 26.94
N ALA A 425 -23.77 -3.91 25.83
CA ALA A 425 -24.17 -2.51 25.81
C ALA A 425 -25.62 -2.33 26.26
N GLN A 426 -25.91 -1.38 27.15
CA GLN A 426 -27.28 -1.17 27.67
C GLN A 426 -27.95 0.13 27.24
N LYS A 427 -27.16 1.16 26.89
CA LYS A 427 -27.66 2.52 26.65
C LYS A 427 -27.29 3.05 25.28
N PHE A 428 -26.00 3.00 24.95
CA PHE A 428 -25.55 3.42 23.64
C PHE A 428 -24.25 2.74 23.25
N ILE A 429 -23.94 2.80 21.96
CA ILE A 429 -22.64 2.45 21.39
C ILE A 429 -22.16 3.66 20.57
N TYR A 430 -20.91 4.05 20.77
CA TYR A 430 -20.23 5.06 19.96
C TYR A 430 -19.08 4.40 19.20
N ILE A 431 -19.08 4.53 17.88
CA ILE A 431 -18.10 3.91 16.98
C ILE A 431 -17.45 5.01 16.16
N GLU A 432 -16.14 5.17 16.29
CA GLU A 432 -15.30 5.85 15.30
C GLU A 432 -14.45 4.80 14.61
N GLY A 433 -14.53 4.71 13.28
CA GLY A 433 -13.78 3.73 12.52
C GLY A 433 -13.43 4.24 11.12
N GLN A 434 -12.24 3.88 10.64
CA GLN A 434 -11.84 4.17 9.26
C GLN A 434 -12.68 3.37 8.24
N PHE A 435 -13.18 2.20 8.65
CA PHE A 435 -13.97 1.31 7.82
C PHE A 435 -15.16 0.77 8.61
N PHE A 436 -16.27 0.57 7.92
CA PHE A 436 -17.38 -0.26 8.39
C PHE A 436 -17.81 -1.20 7.28
N GLN A 437 -17.25 -2.41 7.30
CA GLN A 437 -17.53 -3.47 6.32
C GLN A 437 -17.82 -4.75 7.10
N SER A 438 -19.03 -5.29 6.96
CA SER A 438 -19.54 -6.46 7.68
C SER A 438 -20.37 -7.31 6.74
N GLU A 439 -20.78 -8.51 7.15
CA GLU A 439 -21.81 -9.27 6.43
C GLU A 439 -23.08 -8.44 6.17
N TYR A 440 -23.70 -8.65 5.00
CA TYR A 440 -24.84 -7.85 4.52
C TYR A 440 -25.88 -8.62 3.70
N GLY A 441 -25.84 -9.95 3.70
CA GLY A 441 -26.71 -10.77 2.84
C GLY A 441 -26.34 -10.65 1.36
N ASP A 442 -27.33 -10.74 0.48
CA ASP A 442 -27.13 -10.60 -0.96
C ASP A 442 -26.84 -9.15 -1.38
N ASP A 443 -26.04 -9.00 -2.44
CA ASP A 443 -25.65 -7.71 -2.99
C ASP A 443 -26.82 -7.10 -3.77
N SER A 444 -27.23 -5.88 -3.40
CA SER A 444 -28.34 -5.18 -4.06
C SER A 444 -28.12 -4.88 -5.54
N THR A 445 -26.87 -4.97 -6.00
CA THR A 445 -26.46 -4.63 -7.36
C THR A 445 -26.38 -5.85 -8.28
N ALA A 446 -26.55 -7.07 -7.75
CA ALA A 446 -26.39 -8.32 -8.49
C ALA A 446 -27.28 -8.41 -9.75
N ASP A 447 -28.48 -7.83 -9.69
CA ASP A 447 -29.46 -7.83 -10.80
C ASP A 447 -29.49 -6.52 -11.60
N SER A 448 -28.75 -5.49 -11.18
CA SER A 448 -28.72 -4.20 -11.86
C SER A 448 -27.51 -4.11 -12.79
N ALA A 449 -27.73 -3.75 -14.06
CA ALA A 449 -26.65 -3.41 -14.98
C ALA A 449 -25.87 -2.23 -14.40
N LEU A 450 -24.66 -2.49 -13.88
CA LEU A 450 -23.66 -1.50 -13.47
C LEU A 450 -24.29 -0.30 -12.73
N SER A 451 -24.68 -0.48 -11.46
CA SER A 451 -25.05 0.64 -10.58
C SER A 451 -23.97 0.93 -9.52
N GLY A 452 -23.92 2.17 -9.04
CA GLY A 452 -23.02 2.59 -7.96
C GLY A 452 -21.61 3.05 -8.38
N PRO A 453 -20.70 3.27 -7.41
CA PRO A 453 -19.40 3.91 -7.66
C PRO A 453 -18.45 3.09 -8.53
N MET A 454 -18.55 1.75 -8.46
CA MET A 454 -17.74 0.83 -9.27
C MET A 454 -18.18 0.81 -10.73
N ALA A 455 -19.48 0.92 -10.97
CA ALA A 455 -20.04 1.02 -12.31
C ALA A 455 -19.54 2.25 -13.06
N ALA A 456 -19.49 3.40 -12.38
CA ALA A 456 -18.98 4.65 -12.97
C ALA A 456 -17.52 4.53 -13.46
N LEU A 457 -16.69 3.65 -12.89
CA LEU A 457 -15.32 3.41 -13.35
C LEU A 457 -15.22 2.46 -14.56
N LEU A 458 -16.30 1.75 -14.86
CA LEU A 458 -16.40 0.78 -15.95
C LEU A 458 -17.37 1.25 -17.05
N ASP A 459 -18.06 2.36 -16.84
CA ASP A 459 -19.06 2.91 -17.74
C ASP A 459 -18.43 3.92 -18.71
N ILE A 460 -18.36 3.53 -19.98
CA ILE A 460 -17.88 4.39 -21.07
C ILE A 460 -19.01 5.24 -21.67
N THR A 461 -20.28 4.98 -21.33
CA THR A 461 -21.43 5.61 -21.98
C THR A 461 -21.54 7.11 -21.67
N ALA A 462 -20.97 7.54 -20.54
CA ALA A 462 -20.89 8.94 -20.14
C ALA A 462 -19.82 9.75 -20.92
N SER A 463 -18.98 9.10 -21.72
CA SER A 463 -17.93 9.76 -22.49
C SER A 463 -18.51 10.70 -23.55
N PRO A 464 -17.86 11.85 -23.84
CA PRO A 464 -18.26 12.73 -24.93
C PRO A 464 -18.37 11.98 -26.27
N GLN A 465 -19.47 12.20 -26.99
CA GLN A 465 -19.77 11.59 -28.29
C GLN A 465 -19.71 10.04 -28.29
N TYR A 466 -20.01 9.40 -27.15
CA TYR A 466 -20.00 7.93 -27.02
C TYR A 466 -20.67 7.22 -28.19
N GLU A 467 -21.89 7.60 -28.57
CA GLU A 467 -22.61 6.88 -29.63
C GLU A 467 -21.86 6.84 -30.96
N LYS A 468 -21.24 7.97 -31.35
CA LYS A 468 -20.50 8.10 -32.60
C LYS A 468 -19.27 7.18 -32.56
N TYR A 469 -18.42 7.35 -31.57
CA TYR A 469 -17.14 6.64 -31.52
C TYR A 469 -17.30 5.18 -31.13
N ALA A 470 -18.24 4.84 -30.25
CA ALA A 470 -18.54 3.45 -29.93
C ALA A 470 -19.09 2.70 -31.16
N ARG A 471 -19.94 3.34 -31.98
CA ARG A 471 -20.39 2.73 -33.25
C ARG A 471 -19.24 2.60 -34.23
N GLN A 472 -18.35 3.60 -34.35
CA GLN A 472 -17.19 3.58 -35.23
C GLN A 472 -16.18 2.48 -34.83
N LEU A 473 -15.98 2.25 -33.54
CA LEU A 473 -15.12 1.21 -33.00
C LEU A 473 -15.80 -0.17 -32.89
N GLY A 474 -17.11 -0.26 -33.17
CA GLY A 474 -17.85 -1.52 -33.10
C GLY A 474 -18.18 -2.00 -31.67
N ILE A 475 -18.15 -1.10 -30.70
CA ILE A 475 -18.33 -1.40 -29.26
C ILE A 475 -19.63 -0.83 -28.69
N TYR A 476 -20.50 -0.25 -29.53
CA TYR A 476 -21.75 0.36 -29.09
C TYR A 476 -22.70 -0.67 -28.46
N GLY A 477 -23.08 -0.42 -27.21
CA GLY A 477 -24.03 -1.25 -26.48
C GLY A 477 -23.47 -2.58 -25.98
N LEU A 478 -22.17 -2.82 -26.13
CA LEU A 478 -21.53 -4.03 -25.62
C LEU A 478 -21.24 -3.91 -24.12
N PRO A 479 -21.35 -5.01 -23.36
CA PRO A 479 -20.93 -5.00 -21.97
C PRO A 479 -19.40 -4.79 -21.88
N PRO A 480 -18.89 -4.11 -20.83
CA PRO A 480 -17.47 -3.78 -20.70
C PRO A 480 -16.53 -4.99 -20.84
N SER A 481 -16.96 -6.19 -20.44
CA SER A 481 -16.18 -7.43 -20.53
C SER A 481 -15.86 -7.87 -21.96
N GLU A 482 -16.69 -7.50 -22.94
CA GLU A 482 -16.61 -7.91 -24.36
C GLU A 482 -15.91 -6.87 -25.24
N ILE A 483 -15.84 -5.61 -24.79
CA ILE A 483 -15.17 -4.51 -25.50
C ILE A 483 -13.76 -4.87 -25.99
N PRO A 484 -12.87 -5.53 -25.19
CA PRO A 484 -11.51 -5.84 -25.63
C PRO A 484 -11.44 -6.72 -26.90
N GLU A 485 -12.45 -7.57 -27.11
CA GLU A 485 -12.51 -8.53 -28.23
C GLU A 485 -13.23 -7.95 -29.45
N ALA A 486 -14.17 -7.03 -29.23
CA ALA A 486 -14.98 -6.43 -30.28
C ALA A 486 -14.39 -5.16 -30.91
N ILE A 487 -13.42 -4.51 -30.26
CA ILE A 487 -12.89 -3.23 -30.70
C ILE A 487 -12.22 -3.31 -32.09
N ARG A 488 -12.66 -2.46 -33.01
CA ARG A 488 -12.06 -2.29 -34.33
C ARG A 488 -10.81 -1.43 -34.25
N TRP A 489 -9.68 -2.09 -33.99
CA TRP A 489 -8.37 -1.44 -33.87
C TRP A 489 -7.98 -0.60 -35.09
N SER A 490 -8.45 -0.94 -36.29
CA SER A 490 -8.19 -0.18 -37.53
C SER A 490 -8.85 1.20 -37.57
N GLN A 491 -9.77 1.51 -36.66
CA GLN A 491 -10.49 2.78 -36.60
C GLN A 491 -9.98 3.70 -35.48
N VAL A 492 -9.00 3.25 -34.69
CA VAL A 492 -8.49 4.01 -33.52
C VAL A 492 -7.82 5.31 -33.94
N ASP A 493 -6.99 5.28 -34.98
CA ASP A 493 -6.25 6.46 -35.44
C ASP A 493 -7.21 7.54 -35.98
N ASP A 494 -8.28 7.12 -36.67
CA ASP A 494 -9.34 8.01 -37.17
C ASP A 494 -10.09 8.70 -36.01
N VAL A 495 -10.35 7.98 -34.91
CA VAL A 495 -10.98 8.54 -33.72
C VAL A 495 -10.04 9.53 -33.03
N LEU A 496 -8.76 9.18 -32.88
CA LEU A 496 -7.75 10.06 -32.27
C LEU A 496 -7.54 11.35 -33.07
N ALA A 497 -7.62 11.27 -34.40
CA ALA A 497 -7.46 12.42 -35.30
C ALA A 497 -8.62 13.43 -35.20
N ASP A 498 -9.78 13.05 -34.66
CA ASP A 498 -10.95 13.92 -34.56
C ASP A 498 -10.90 14.84 -33.33
N VAL A 499 -10.10 15.90 -33.45
CA VAL A 499 -9.94 16.93 -32.41
C VAL A 499 -11.25 17.68 -32.14
N LYS A 500 -12.04 17.97 -33.18
CA LYS A 500 -13.31 18.73 -33.05
C LYS A 500 -14.37 17.91 -32.33
N GLY A 501 -14.41 16.60 -32.58
CA GLY A 501 -15.32 15.69 -31.91
C GLY A 501 -14.86 15.23 -30.52
N ARG A 502 -13.66 15.66 -30.09
CA ARG A 502 -13.03 15.24 -28.82
C ARG A 502 -12.75 13.73 -28.78
N GLY A 503 -12.39 13.13 -29.92
CA GLY A 503 -12.12 11.69 -30.00
C GLY A 503 -10.93 11.24 -29.13
N GLY A 504 -9.96 12.12 -28.90
CA GLY A 504 -8.90 11.89 -27.92
C GLY A 504 -9.41 11.71 -26.49
N ASP A 505 -10.42 12.48 -26.07
CA ASP A 505 -11.02 12.35 -24.73
C ASP A 505 -11.77 11.03 -24.60
N PHE A 506 -12.56 10.66 -25.62
CA PHE A 506 -13.22 9.36 -25.68
C PHE A 506 -12.22 8.19 -25.59
N MET A 507 -11.11 8.26 -26.31
CA MET A 507 -10.09 7.21 -26.26
C MET A 507 -9.38 7.14 -24.90
N ASN A 508 -9.22 8.27 -24.20
CA ASN A 508 -8.69 8.30 -22.84
C ASN A 508 -9.65 7.65 -21.83
N ASP A 509 -10.95 7.92 -21.95
CA ASP A 509 -11.98 7.31 -21.13
C ASP A 509 -12.06 5.79 -21.40
N LEU A 510 -12.07 5.40 -22.68
CA LEU A 510 -12.08 4.00 -23.10
C LEU A 510 -10.84 3.26 -22.59
N TYR A 511 -9.66 3.89 -22.68
CA TYR A 511 -8.43 3.33 -22.13
C TYR A 511 -8.51 3.13 -20.61
N SER A 512 -9.11 4.08 -19.89
CA SER A 512 -9.31 4.00 -18.45
C SER A 512 -10.24 2.84 -18.08
N VAL A 513 -11.37 2.69 -18.79
CA VAL A 513 -12.32 1.57 -18.61
C VAL A 513 -11.63 0.24 -18.90
N LEU A 514 -10.91 0.10 -20.01
CA LEU A 514 -10.16 -1.12 -20.36
C LEU A 514 -9.08 -1.46 -19.32
N LYS A 515 -8.38 -0.45 -18.79
CA LYS A 515 -7.41 -0.63 -17.70
C LYS A 515 -8.09 -1.16 -16.44
N ASN A 516 -9.26 -0.63 -16.09
CA ASN A 516 -10.02 -1.08 -14.92
C ASN A 516 -10.52 -2.52 -15.09
N ILE A 517 -11.05 -2.89 -16.27
CA ILE A 517 -11.45 -4.28 -16.60
C ILE A 517 -10.27 -5.24 -16.46
N ALA A 518 -9.10 -4.87 -17.02
CA ALA A 518 -7.90 -5.68 -16.91
C ALA A 518 -7.45 -5.84 -15.45
N SER A 519 -7.56 -4.78 -14.65
CA SER A 519 -7.25 -4.81 -13.21
C SER A 519 -8.18 -5.75 -12.43
N VAL A 520 -9.48 -5.73 -12.73
CA VAL A 520 -10.48 -6.65 -12.14
C VAL A 520 -10.16 -8.10 -12.50
N LYS A 521 -10.02 -8.41 -13.80
CA LYS A 521 -9.67 -9.77 -14.28
C LYS A 521 -8.35 -10.25 -13.66
N SER A 522 -7.36 -9.37 -13.57
CA SER A 522 -6.07 -9.69 -12.94
C SER A 522 -6.22 -10.01 -11.46
N SER A 523 -7.06 -9.27 -10.74
CA SER A 523 -7.31 -9.50 -9.31
C SER A 523 -8.02 -10.83 -9.06
N GLN A 524 -8.98 -11.21 -9.91
CA GLN A 524 -9.67 -12.51 -9.83
C GLN A 524 -8.72 -13.69 -10.06
N LEU A 525 -7.73 -13.54 -10.93
CA LEU A 525 -6.72 -14.57 -11.19
C LEU A 525 -5.66 -14.68 -10.08
N MET A 526 -5.55 -13.69 -9.19
CA MET A 526 -4.55 -13.65 -8.11
C MET A 526 -4.96 -14.38 -6.84
N GLY A 527 -6.19 -14.89 -6.73
CA GLY A 527 -6.63 -15.61 -5.53
C GLY A 527 -7.98 -16.29 -5.69
N ARG A 528 -8.40 -17.04 -4.67
CA ARG A 528 -9.75 -17.60 -4.63
C ARG A 528 -10.73 -16.45 -4.37
N ALA A 529 -11.78 -16.37 -5.19
CA ALA A 529 -12.85 -15.41 -4.99
C ALA A 529 -13.48 -15.61 -3.59
N GLN A 530 -13.65 -14.50 -2.87
CA GLN A 530 -14.44 -14.46 -1.65
C GLN A 530 -15.80 -13.84 -2.00
N HIS A 531 -16.87 -14.59 -1.77
CA HIS A 531 -18.21 -14.21 -2.22
C HIS A 531 -19.00 -13.41 -1.19
N ALA A 532 -18.52 -13.33 0.06
CA ALA A 532 -19.19 -12.59 1.13
C ALA A 532 -18.19 -12.05 2.17
N VAL A 533 -18.56 -10.99 2.88
CA VAL A 533 -17.81 -10.49 4.04
C VAL A 533 -18.13 -11.37 5.25
N LEU A 534 -17.09 -11.83 5.97
CA LEU A 534 -17.23 -12.89 6.98
C LEU A 534 -17.35 -12.41 8.43
N ASN A 535 -17.11 -11.12 8.71
CA ASN A 535 -17.14 -10.64 10.08
C ASN A 535 -18.59 -10.31 10.51
N PRO A 536 -19.02 -10.72 11.72
CA PRO A 536 -20.41 -10.58 12.15
C PRO A 536 -20.68 -9.31 12.98
N ILE A 537 -19.88 -8.26 12.83
CA ILE A 537 -20.00 -7.04 13.66
C ILE A 537 -21.32 -6.31 13.38
N GLY A 538 -21.68 -6.19 12.10
CA GLY A 538 -22.94 -5.62 11.64
C GLY A 538 -24.15 -6.42 12.12
N ASP A 539 -24.09 -7.76 12.07
CA ASP A 539 -25.15 -8.61 12.62
C ASP A 539 -25.30 -8.44 14.13
N ALA A 540 -24.20 -8.42 14.87
CA ALA A 540 -24.24 -8.21 16.32
C ALA A 540 -24.85 -6.84 16.68
N LEU A 541 -24.48 -5.78 15.95
CA LEU A 541 -25.06 -4.45 16.12
C LEU A 541 -26.56 -4.45 15.81
N ALA A 542 -26.95 -5.02 14.67
CA ALA A 542 -28.34 -5.12 14.27
C ALA A 542 -29.15 -5.87 15.32
N ARG A 543 -28.74 -7.08 15.75
CA ARG A 543 -29.44 -7.85 16.80
C ARG A 543 -29.58 -7.08 18.10
N ARG A 544 -28.56 -6.31 18.48
CA ARG A 544 -28.61 -5.51 19.70
C ARG A 544 -29.64 -4.38 19.59
N ILE A 545 -29.70 -3.70 18.45
CA ILE A 545 -30.69 -2.63 18.19
C ILE A 545 -32.09 -3.22 18.06
N GLU A 546 -32.25 -4.31 17.32
CA GLU A 546 -33.51 -5.07 17.18
C GLU A 546 -34.10 -5.42 18.56
N SER A 547 -33.27 -5.94 19.46
CA SER A 547 -33.69 -6.27 20.83
C SER A 547 -34.16 -5.03 21.60
N ALA A 548 -33.46 -3.89 21.47
CA ALA A 548 -33.88 -2.64 22.10
C ALA A 548 -35.22 -2.12 21.56
N ILE A 549 -35.43 -2.21 20.23
CA ILE A 549 -36.70 -1.81 19.59
C ILE A 549 -37.86 -2.66 20.11
N GLU A 550 -37.63 -3.96 20.26
CA GLU A 550 -38.67 -4.90 20.69
C GLU A 550 -39.01 -4.77 22.17
N ASP A 551 -38.02 -4.47 23.00
CA ASP A 551 -38.20 -4.22 24.44
C ASP A 551 -38.61 -2.77 24.73
N ASN A 552 -38.79 -1.93 23.69
CA ASN A 552 -39.12 -0.51 23.80
C ASN A 552 -38.14 0.27 24.69
N LEU A 553 -36.85 -0.07 24.59
CA LEU A 553 -35.77 0.57 25.33
C LEU A 553 -35.16 1.72 24.52
N GLN A 554 -34.85 2.83 25.20
CA GLN A 554 -34.02 3.88 24.60
C GLN A 554 -32.59 3.37 24.44
N PHE A 555 -32.17 3.16 23.20
CA PHE A 555 -30.84 2.71 22.85
C PHE A 555 -30.33 3.44 21.61
N HIS A 556 -29.10 3.95 21.64
CA HIS A 556 -28.54 4.75 20.56
C HIS A 556 -27.25 4.15 20.01
N VAL A 557 -27.07 4.18 18.69
CA VAL A 557 -25.78 3.87 18.06
C VAL A 557 -25.35 5.07 17.26
N TYR A 558 -24.18 5.61 17.60
CA TYR A 558 -23.53 6.70 16.89
C TYR A 558 -22.34 6.14 16.14
N MET A 559 -22.29 6.36 14.84
CA MET A 559 -21.23 5.86 13.98
C MET A 559 -20.63 7.00 13.18
N VAL A 560 -19.33 7.20 13.35
CA VAL A 560 -18.53 8.18 12.60
C VAL A 560 -17.55 7.41 11.74
N ILE A 561 -17.74 7.54 10.42
CA ILE A 561 -16.89 6.96 9.39
C ILE A 561 -16.41 8.09 8.47
N PRO A 562 -15.23 7.96 7.85
CA PRO A 562 -14.81 8.92 6.85
C PRO A 562 -15.78 8.95 5.68
N VAL A 563 -15.93 10.10 5.03
CA VAL A 563 -16.81 10.27 3.85
C VAL A 563 -16.45 9.27 2.75
N HIS A 564 -15.15 9.01 2.56
CA HIS A 564 -14.65 7.90 1.76
C HIS A 564 -13.31 7.42 2.33
N PRO A 565 -12.89 6.18 2.02
CA PRO A 565 -11.60 5.66 2.43
C PRO A 565 -10.41 6.49 1.95
N GLU A 566 -9.27 6.33 2.61
CA GLU A 566 -8.05 7.03 2.23
C GLU A 566 -7.60 6.62 0.82
N GLY A 567 -7.62 7.57 -0.12
CA GLY A 567 -7.20 7.42 -1.51
C GLY A 567 -8.09 8.20 -2.49
N THR A 568 -7.76 8.12 -3.77
CA THR A 568 -8.52 8.82 -4.83
C THR A 568 -9.76 8.04 -5.26
N LEU A 569 -10.87 8.75 -5.47
CA LEU A 569 -12.16 8.17 -5.88
C LEU A 569 -12.11 7.48 -7.25
N ASN A 570 -11.16 7.81 -8.13
CA ASN A 570 -10.99 7.12 -9.41
C ASN A 570 -10.16 5.83 -9.30
N THR A 571 -9.94 5.30 -8.09
CA THR A 571 -9.17 4.07 -7.87
C THR A 571 -10.09 2.92 -7.48
N LEU A 572 -9.95 1.80 -8.20
CA LEU A 572 -10.80 0.62 -8.08
C LEU A 572 -10.89 0.06 -6.64
N ASN A 573 -9.77 0.04 -5.91
CA ASN A 573 -9.73 -0.45 -4.52
C ASN A 573 -10.54 0.44 -3.57
N ILE A 574 -10.45 1.76 -3.72
CA ILE A 574 -11.21 2.74 -2.93
C ILE A 574 -12.70 2.62 -3.21
N MET A 575 -13.08 2.51 -4.49
CA MET A 575 -14.48 2.31 -4.87
C MET A 575 -15.03 0.95 -4.41
N THR A 576 -14.21 -0.09 -4.38
CA THR A 576 -14.60 -1.39 -3.81
C THR A 576 -14.86 -1.28 -2.30
N GLN A 577 -14.02 -0.55 -1.57
CA GLN A 577 -14.22 -0.32 -0.15
C GLN A 577 -15.48 0.51 0.14
N LEU A 578 -15.77 1.51 -0.71
CA LEU A 578 -17.01 2.29 -0.62
C LEU A 578 -18.23 1.41 -0.90
N HIS A 579 -18.19 0.58 -1.95
CA HIS A 579 -19.24 -0.40 -2.26
C HIS A 579 -19.54 -1.30 -1.06
N LEU A 580 -18.52 -1.96 -0.50
CA LEU A 580 -18.69 -2.84 0.66
C LEU A 580 -19.23 -2.10 1.89
N THR A 581 -18.84 -0.84 2.09
CA THR A 581 -19.35 -0.02 3.19
C THR A 581 -20.85 0.27 3.01
N MET A 582 -21.26 0.64 1.79
CA MET A 582 -22.66 0.91 1.47
C MET A 582 -23.52 -0.34 1.52
N GLN A 583 -23.01 -1.49 1.05
CA GLN A 583 -23.68 -2.78 1.19
C GLN A 583 -23.87 -3.14 2.67
N SER A 584 -22.84 -2.97 3.50
CA SER A 584 -22.89 -3.24 4.94
C SER A 584 -23.88 -2.35 5.71
N LEU A 585 -24.00 -1.08 5.33
CA LEU A 585 -24.83 -0.11 6.05
C LEU A 585 -26.28 -0.06 5.56
N MET A 586 -26.48 -0.02 4.24
CA MET A 586 -27.75 0.43 3.66
C MET A 586 -28.30 -0.46 2.55
N PHE A 587 -27.46 -0.91 1.63
CA PHE A 587 -27.94 -1.47 0.36
C PHE A 587 -28.12 -2.98 0.39
N GLY A 588 -27.24 -3.70 1.06
CA GLY A 588 -27.33 -5.17 1.13
C GLY A 588 -28.66 -5.63 1.70
N GLU A 589 -29.08 -6.82 1.30
CA GLU A 589 -30.34 -7.42 1.73
C GLU A 589 -30.48 -7.40 3.26
N ASP A 590 -29.41 -7.76 3.96
CA ASP A 590 -29.31 -7.79 5.43
C ASP A 590 -28.38 -6.71 5.98
N SER A 591 -28.28 -5.58 5.26
CA SER A 591 -27.56 -4.41 5.74
C SER A 591 -28.09 -3.92 7.09
N LEU A 592 -27.23 -3.22 7.85
CA LEU A 592 -27.56 -2.75 9.20
C LEU A 592 -28.88 -1.97 9.24
N VAL A 593 -29.09 -1.02 8.31
CA VAL A 593 -30.30 -0.19 8.29
C VAL A 593 -31.53 -0.96 7.81
N ASN A 594 -31.40 -1.85 6.82
CA ASN A 594 -32.54 -2.64 6.36
C ASN A 594 -33.06 -3.54 7.48
N ARG A 595 -32.17 -4.13 8.28
CA ARG A 595 -32.56 -4.90 9.46
C ARG A 595 -33.27 -4.07 10.52
N ILE A 596 -32.80 -2.85 10.77
CA ILE A 596 -33.45 -1.91 11.70
C ILE A 596 -34.86 -1.55 11.19
N ARG A 597 -35.02 -1.23 9.90
CA ARG A 597 -36.33 -0.95 9.27
C ARG A 597 -37.28 -2.12 9.46
N ARG A 598 -36.82 -3.35 9.17
CA ARG A 598 -37.61 -4.58 9.37
C ARG A 598 -38.06 -4.74 10.83
N ALA A 599 -37.19 -4.47 11.79
CA ALA A 599 -37.51 -4.57 13.21
C ALA A 599 -38.52 -3.52 13.67
N MET A 600 -38.40 -2.28 13.17
CA MET A 600 -39.38 -1.21 13.43
C MET A 600 -40.76 -1.58 12.87
N LEU A 601 -40.82 -2.06 11.62
CA LEU A 601 -42.05 -2.51 10.98
C LEU A 601 -42.66 -3.71 11.72
N ALA A 602 -41.86 -4.69 12.12
CA ALA A 602 -42.34 -5.83 12.90
C ALA A 602 -42.90 -5.39 14.27
N SER A 603 -42.25 -4.43 14.93
CA SER A 603 -42.74 -3.83 16.18
C SER A 603 -44.06 -3.08 15.96
N GLN A 604 -44.19 -2.31 14.88
CA GLN A 604 -45.42 -1.63 14.51
C GLN A 604 -46.57 -2.60 14.22
N LEU A 605 -46.34 -3.64 13.41
CA LEU A 605 -47.35 -4.66 13.10
C LEU A 605 -47.87 -5.37 14.35
N ARG A 606 -47.01 -5.61 15.35
CA ARG A 606 -47.43 -6.18 16.64
C ARG A 606 -48.30 -5.22 17.45
N LYS A 607 -48.01 -3.92 17.40
CA LYS A 607 -48.83 -2.89 18.06
C LYS A 607 -50.21 -2.78 17.41
N GLU A 608 -50.28 -2.88 16.08
CA GLU A 608 -51.53 -2.85 15.31
C GLU A 608 -52.34 -4.15 15.45
N LYS A 609 -51.68 -5.32 15.39
CA LYS A 609 -52.29 -6.65 15.46
C LYS A 609 -51.90 -7.35 16.75
N LYS A 610 -52.63 -7.07 17.84
CA LYS A 610 -52.35 -7.58 19.21
C LYS A 610 -52.27 -9.11 19.33
N SER A 611 -52.84 -9.87 18.40
CA SER A 611 -52.78 -11.35 18.36
C SER A 611 -51.53 -11.90 17.66
N LEU A 612 -50.73 -11.06 17.03
CA LEU A 612 -49.57 -11.48 16.24
C LEU A 612 -48.36 -11.72 17.15
N SER A 613 -47.84 -12.95 17.14
CA SER A 613 -46.63 -13.30 17.88
C SER A 613 -45.39 -12.57 17.30
N ARG A 614 -44.32 -12.47 18.10
CA ARG A 614 -43.06 -11.85 17.67
C ARG A 614 -42.50 -12.52 16.41
N ASP A 615 -42.47 -13.84 16.40
CA ASP A 615 -41.93 -14.61 15.28
C ASP A 615 -42.81 -14.51 14.04
N ALA A 616 -44.13 -14.42 14.21
CA ALA A 616 -45.05 -14.21 13.09
C ALA A 616 -44.86 -12.83 12.44
N ALA A 617 -44.70 -11.77 13.25
CA ALA A 617 -44.44 -10.43 12.74
C ALA A 617 -43.10 -10.36 11.98
N ARG A 618 -42.04 -10.95 12.53
CA ARG A 618 -40.74 -11.03 11.87
C ARG A 618 -40.81 -11.78 10.54
N LYS A 619 -41.49 -12.93 10.50
CA LYS A 619 -41.68 -13.71 9.26
C LYS A 619 -42.42 -12.93 8.17
N ILE A 620 -43.41 -12.12 8.55
CA ILE A 620 -44.16 -11.29 7.59
C ILE A 620 -43.24 -10.24 6.94
N VAL A 621 -42.44 -9.55 7.76
CA VAL A 621 -41.59 -8.44 7.30
C VAL A 621 -40.29 -8.93 6.65
N ALA A 622 -39.84 -10.15 6.95
CA ALA A 622 -38.65 -10.74 6.33
C ALA A 622 -38.76 -10.81 4.80
N GLY A 623 -39.96 -11.00 4.25
CA GLY A 623 -40.22 -11.01 2.81
C GLY A 623 -40.38 -9.62 2.16
N TYR A 624 -40.15 -8.52 2.89
CA TYR A 624 -40.26 -7.18 2.34
C TYR A 624 -38.94 -6.80 1.68
N GLY A 625 -38.97 -6.57 0.37
CA GLY A 625 -37.86 -5.99 -0.38
C GLY A 625 -37.57 -4.56 0.05
N ALA A 626 -36.38 -4.06 -0.28
CA ALA A 626 -35.90 -2.74 0.14
C ALA A 626 -36.88 -1.59 -0.20
N ASP A 627 -37.58 -1.66 -1.33
CA ASP A 627 -38.56 -0.64 -1.74
C ASP A 627 -39.80 -0.57 -0.83
N ARG A 628 -40.03 -1.62 -0.04
CA ARG A 628 -41.16 -1.75 0.89
C ARG A 628 -40.76 -1.51 2.36
N LEU A 629 -39.46 -1.32 2.62
CA LEU A 629 -38.88 -1.01 3.94
C LEU A 629 -38.66 0.49 4.12
#